data_AF-A0AAV9EY89-F1
#
_entry.id   AF-A0AAV9EY89-F1
#
_cell.length_a   1.000
_cell.length_b   1.000
_cell.length_c   1.000
_cell.angle_alpha   90.00
_cell.angle_beta   90.00
_cell.angle_gamma   90.00
#
_symmetry.space_group_name_H-M   'P 1'
#
loop_
_entity.id
_entity.type
_entity.pdbx_description
1 polymer ?
#
loop_
_entity_poly.entity_id
_entity_poly.type
_entity_poly.pdbx_seq_one_letter_code
_entity_poly.pdbx_strand_id
1 'polypeptide(L)'
;MLEMVVEEEVEPIEVRALRSLGIGFDLTSDFRLRFAKGYPEGRRLVHLDESKQRDVTIPGGPTIRGVPVDVACDKGDWLRFRSDVLEFNQMSELLNQKSSVQGKVPSGYFNALFGLSGSWLDDAKDTKCLAFDGYFVSLYNLHLATSPLVLRDEVKKAVPSNWDPNSLSR
;
A
#
# COMPACT_ATOMS: atom_id res chain seq x y z
N MET A 1 18.60 29.19 29.65
CA MET A 1 17.66 29.04 28.53
C MET A 1 17.71 27.55 28.18
N LEU A 2 16.74 26.77 28.66
CA LEU A 2 16.68 25.34 28.38
C LEU A 2 16.02 25.19 27.00
N GLU A 3 16.75 24.65 26.03
CA GLU A 3 16.15 24.21 24.77
C GLU A 3 15.13 23.12 25.09
N MET A 4 13.85 23.45 24.93
CA MET A 4 12.80 22.45 24.84
C MET A 4 13.04 21.71 23.54
N VAL A 5 13.64 20.52 23.65
CA VAL A 5 13.57 19.51 22.61
C VAL A 5 12.08 19.17 22.49
N VAL A 6 11.43 19.71 21.47
CA VAL A 6 10.10 19.27 21.08
C VAL A 6 10.33 17.86 20.55
N GLU A 7 10.03 16.84 21.36
CA GLU A 7 9.90 15.48 20.84
C GLU A 7 8.83 15.55 19.74
N GLU A 8 9.22 15.32 18.48
CA GLU A 8 8.23 15.10 17.42
C GLU A 8 7.38 13.90 17.86
N GLU A 9 6.13 14.15 18.24
CA GLU A 9 5.18 13.08 18.49
C GLU A 9 5.07 12.25 17.20
N VAL A 10 5.61 11.03 17.27
CA VAL A 10 5.49 10.07 16.17
C VAL A 10 4.01 9.78 16.00
N GLU A 11 3.48 10.19 14.85
CA GLU A 11 2.08 10.00 14.52
C GLU A 11 1.67 8.51 14.70
N PRO A 12 0.57 8.23 15.40
CA PRO A 12 0.12 6.85 15.60
C PRO A 12 -0.13 6.13 14.28
N ILE A 13 0.24 4.85 14.21
CA ILE A 13 0.22 4.06 12.98
C ILE A 13 -1.19 3.95 12.38
N GLU A 14 -2.21 3.93 13.22
CA GLU A 14 -3.62 3.89 12.84
C GLU A 14 -4.08 5.18 12.15
N VAL A 15 -3.58 6.33 12.59
CA VAL A 15 -3.85 7.64 11.97
C VAL A 15 -3.14 7.69 10.61
N ARG A 16 -1.89 7.25 10.57
CA ARG A 16 -1.12 7.15 9.33
C ARG A 16 -1.76 6.21 8.30
N ALA A 17 -2.22 5.05 8.73
CA ALA A 17 -2.92 4.09 7.89
C ALA A 17 -4.22 4.68 7.32
N LEU A 18 -5.04 5.33 8.16
CA LEU A 18 -6.27 6.00 7.74
C LEU A 18 -6.00 7.12 6.71
N ARG A 19 -4.98 7.95 6.95
CA ARG A 19 -4.58 9.02 6.04
C ARG A 19 -4.03 8.49 4.71
N SER A 20 -3.45 7.29 4.72
CA SER A 20 -2.92 6.63 3.53
C SER A 20 -4.00 5.95 2.66
N LEU A 21 -5.26 5.88 3.09
CA LEU A 21 -6.31 5.36 2.24
C LEU A 21 -6.61 6.31 1.09
N GLY A 22 -6.58 5.77 -0.13
CA GLY A 22 -6.92 6.52 -1.34
C GLY A 22 -5.80 7.40 -1.88
N ILE A 23 -4.60 7.41 -1.30
CA ILE A 23 -3.40 7.99 -1.95
C ILE A 23 -2.75 6.95 -2.88
N GLY A 24 -1.96 7.43 -3.84
CA GLY A 24 -1.20 6.56 -4.74
C GLY A 24 -0.01 5.91 -4.02
N PHE A 25 0.53 4.83 -4.59
CA PHE A 25 1.79 4.23 -4.17
C PHE A 25 2.61 3.82 -5.40
N ASP A 26 3.90 3.56 -5.22
CA ASP A 26 4.74 3.03 -6.29
C ASP A 26 4.80 1.50 -6.24
N LEU A 27 4.29 0.82 -7.27
CA LEU A 27 4.32 -0.65 -7.33
C LEU A 27 5.74 -1.22 -7.44
N THR A 28 6.70 -0.43 -7.93
CA THR A 28 8.12 -0.82 -8.00
C THR A 28 8.80 -0.68 -6.63
N SER A 29 8.17 0.04 -5.70
CA SER A 29 8.50 0.05 -4.28
C SER A 29 7.67 -0.99 -3.51
N ASP A 30 7.85 -1.03 -2.20
CA ASP A 30 7.11 -1.94 -1.32
C ASP A 30 5.77 -1.29 -0.88
N PHE A 31 4.81 -2.11 -0.43
CA PHE A 31 3.49 -1.66 0.02
C PHE A 31 3.45 -1.10 1.44
N ARG A 32 4.58 -1.09 2.17
CA ARG A 32 4.66 -0.42 3.48
C ARG A 32 4.26 1.05 3.38
N LEU A 33 3.57 1.56 4.40
CA LEU A 33 3.05 2.95 4.49
C LEU A 33 4.09 4.05 4.26
N ARG A 34 5.39 3.75 4.40
CA ARG A 34 6.47 4.69 4.07
C ARG A 34 6.63 5.00 2.58
N PHE A 35 6.06 4.18 1.71
CA PHE A 35 6.09 4.35 0.26
C PHE A 35 4.78 4.92 -0.31
N ALA A 36 3.84 5.29 0.56
CA ALA A 36 2.59 5.92 0.15
C ALA A 36 2.88 7.35 -0.36
N LYS A 37 2.53 7.62 -1.61
CA LYS A 37 2.96 8.83 -2.33
C LYS A 37 2.29 10.08 -1.78
N GLY A 38 3.12 11.09 -1.55
CA GLY A 38 2.69 12.39 -1.03
C GLY A 38 2.42 12.38 0.46
N TYR A 39 2.55 11.28 1.19
CA TYR A 39 2.34 11.31 2.64
C TYR A 39 3.31 12.28 3.36
N PRO A 40 2.87 13.13 4.32
CA PRO A 40 1.48 13.35 4.77
C PRO A 40 0.73 14.46 4.01
N GLU A 41 1.40 15.33 3.26
CA GLU A 41 0.78 16.52 2.64
C GLU A 41 -0.03 16.23 1.35
N GLY A 42 0.03 14.99 0.89
CA GLY A 42 -0.44 14.52 -0.39
C GLY A 42 -1.94 14.39 -0.42
N ARG A 43 -2.51 14.70 -1.58
CA ARG A 43 -3.95 14.56 -1.81
C ARG A 43 -4.31 13.13 -2.15
N ARG A 44 -5.42 12.66 -1.59
CA ARG A 44 -6.07 11.42 -2.04
C ARG A 44 -6.44 11.53 -3.51
N LEU A 45 -6.27 10.45 -4.25
CA LEU A 45 -6.67 10.33 -5.65
C LEU A 45 -8.20 10.19 -5.80
N VAL A 46 -8.86 9.75 -4.73
CA VAL A 46 -10.32 9.53 -4.66
C VAL A 46 -10.99 10.51 -3.70
N HIS A 47 -12.29 10.71 -3.90
CA HIS A 47 -13.16 11.44 -2.97
C HIS A 47 -13.59 10.54 -1.81
N LEU A 48 -13.56 11.11 -0.61
CA LEU A 48 -14.19 10.56 0.61
C LEU A 48 -15.09 11.65 1.19
N ASP A 49 -16.25 11.27 1.73
CA ASP A 49 -17.15 12.15 2.46
C ASP A 49 -16.57 12.43 3.85
N GLU A 50 -15.75 13.48 3.94
CA GLU A 50 -15.18 13.92 5.22
C GLU A 50 -16.19 14.67 6.11
N SER A 51 -17.40 14.98 5.61
CA SER A 51 -18.43 15.65 6.43
C SER A 51 -19.09 14.70 7.42
N LYS A 52 -19.07 13.40 7.11
CA LYS A 52 -19.63 12.34 7.96
C LYS A 52 -18.52 11.45 8.47
N GLN A 53 -18.25 11.56 9.76
CA GLN A 53 -17.20 10.81 10.43
C GLN A 53 -17.74 10.06 11.64
N ARG A 54 -17.07 8.98 12.00
CA ARG A 54 -17.33 8.19 13.20
C ARG A 54 -16.02 7.76 13.85
N ASP A 55 -16.08 7.47 15.14
CA ASP A 55 -14.97 6.83 15.82
C ASP A 55 -15.07 5.31 15.64
N VAL A 56 -13.94 4.65 15.35
CA VAL A 56 -13.84 3.21 15.16
C VAL A 56 -12.97 2.64 16.25
N THR A 57 -13.53 1.78 17.10
CA THR A 57 -12.79 1.12 18.18
C THR A 57 -12.32 -0.25 17.71
N ILE A 58 -11.01 -0.47 17.70
CA ILE A 58 -10.41 -1.77 17.38
C ILE A 58 -10.45 -2.65 18.63
N PRO A 59 -11.02 -3.87 18.59
CA PRO A 59 -11.00 -4.77 19.74
C PRO A 59 -9.56 -5.07 20.20
N GLY A 60 -9.25 -4.74 21.46
CA GLY A 60 -7.89 -4.92 22.01
C GLY A 60 -6.84 -3.94 21.46
N GLY A 61 -7.28 -2.91 20.74
CA GLY A 61 -6.43 -1.91 20.12
C GLY A 61 -6.90 -0.47 20.37
N PRO A 62 -6.36 0.51 19.63
CA PRO A 62 -6.72 1.91 19.77
C PRO A 62 -8.11 2.21 19.18
N THR A 63 -8.68 3.36 19.58
CA THR A 63 -9.82 3.96 18.91
C THR A 63 -9.33 4.97 17.88
N ILE A 64 -9.63 4.71 16.61
CA ILE A 64 -9.34 5.64 15.51
C ILE A 64 -10.47 6.67 15.47
N ARG A 65 -10.14 7.94 15.68
CA ARG A 65 -11.12 9.03 15.67
C ARG A 65 -11.32 9.61 14.27
N GLY A 66 -12.52 10.12 14.02
CA GLY A 66 -12.79 10.90 12.80
C GLY A 66 -12.67 10.09 11.50
N VAL A 67 -12.99 8.79 11.54
CA VAL A 67 -12.95 7.91 10.37
C VAL A 67 -14.12 8.27 9.44
N PRO A 68 -13.88 8.66 8.17
CA PRO A 68 -14.94 8.89 7.21
C PRO A 68 -15.84 7.68 7.06
N VAL A 69 -17.14 7.88 6.85
CA VAL A 69 -18.10 6.77 6.77
C VAL A 69 -17.80 5.77 5.64
N ASP A 70 -17.13 6.24 4.60
CA ASP A 70 -16.64 5.52 3.42
C ASP A 70 -15.50 4.54 3.70
N VAL A 71 -14.89 4.63 4.89
CA VAL A 71 -13.83 3.73 5.33
C VAL A 71 -14.44 2.64 6.20
N ALA A 72 -14.23 1.38 5.82
CA ALA A 72 -14.52 0.24 6.66
C ALA A 72 -13.27 -0.20 7.42
N CYS A 73 -13.51 -0.81 8.58
CA CYS A 73 -12.47 -1.39 9.43
C CYS A 73 -12.92 -2.80 9.79
N ASP A 74 -12.32 -3.78 9.13
CA ASP A 74 -12.58 -5.18 9.43
C ASP A 74 -11.60 -5.70 10.48
N LYS A 75 -12.01 -6.79 11.12
CA LYS A 75 -11.10 -7.55 11.99
C LYS A 75 -9.91 -8.04 11.17
N GLY A 76 -8.73 -8.01 11.77
CA GLY A 76 -7.56 -8.67 11.21
C GLY A 76 -7.68 -10.19 11.22
N ASP A 77 -6.79 -10.83 10.50
CA ASP A 77 -6.72 -12.27 10.31
C ASP A 77 -5.33 -12.81 10.67
N TRP A 78 -5.30 -14.07 11.06
CA TRP A 78 -4.07 -14.80 11.36
C TRP A 78 -3.93 -15.88 10.29
N LEU A 79 -3.09 -15.63 9.30
CA LEU A 79 -2.92 -16.53 8.16
C LEU A 79 -1.47 -17.00 8.08
N ARG A 80 -1.30 -18.31 7.93
CA ARG A 80 -0.03 -18.87 7.46
C ARG A 80 -0.03 -18.85 5.95
N PHE A 81 0.96 -18.21 5.36
CA PHE A 81 1.20 -18.28 3.93
C PHE A 81 2.44 -19.12 3.66
N ARG A 82 2.29 -20.11 2.79
CA ARG A 82 3.35 -20.97 2.31
C ARG A 82 3.27 -21.08 0.80
N SER A 83 4.43 -21.06 0.14
CA SER A 83 4.54 -21.38 -1.28
C SER A 83 5.18 -22.75 -1.48
N ASP A 84 5.03 -23.28 -2.70
CA ASP A 84 5.96 -24.28 -3.22
C ASP A 84 7.33 -23.64 -3.53
N VAL A 85 8.27 -24.48 -3.96
CA VAL A 85 9.55 -24.04 -4.52
C VAL A 85 9.31 -23.66 -5.98
N LEU A 86 9.41 -22.37 -6.28
CA LEU A 86 9.07 -21.79 -7.58
C LEU A 86 10.28 -21.12 -8.22
N GLU A 87 10.31 -21.04 -9.54
CA GLU A 87 11.28 -20.20 -10.24
C GLU A 87 10.93 -18.70 -10.08
N PHE A 88 11.91 -17.84 -10.34
CA PHE A 88 11.81 -16.39 -10.12
C PHE A 88 10.52 -15.78 -10.70
N ASN A 89 10.23 -16.03 -11.98
CA ASN A 89 9.07 -15.45 -12.67
C ASN A 89 7.75 -15.99 -12.12
N GLN A 90 7.69 -17.27 -11.73
CA GLN A 90 6.50 -17.89 -11.16
C GLN A 90 6.20 -17.32 -9.76
N MET A 91 7.24 -17.13 -8.95
CA MET A 91 7.09 -16.50 -7.63
C MET A 91 6.68 -15.03 -7.75
N SER A 92 7.27 -14.28 -8.69
CA SER A 92 6.89 -12.90 -9.00
C SER A 92 5.41 -12.80 -9.37
N GLU A 93 4.96 -13.65 -10.29
CA GLU A 93 3.55 -13.71 -10.70
C GLU A 93 2.61 -14.08 -9.53
N LEU A 94 3.00 -15.06 -8.70
CA LEU A 94 2.22 -15.46 -7.51
C LEU A 94 2.00 -14.29 -6.54
N LEU A 95 3.04 -13.52 -6.24
CA LEU A 95 2.93 -12.37 -5.33
C LEU A 95 2.18 -11.19 -5.95
N ASN A 96 2.33 -10.96 -7.25
CA ASN A 96 1.54 -9.95 -7.96
C ASN A 96 0.06 -10.28 -7.92
N GLN A 97 -0.33 -11.54 -8.18
CA GLN A 97 -1.73 -11.97 -8.12
C GLN A 97 -2.32 -11.81 -6.71
N LYS A 98 -1.56 -12.12 -5.66
CA LYS A 98 -1.96 -11.84 -4.26
C LYS A 98 -2.22 -10.35 -4.01
N SER A 99 -1.62 -9.48 -4.80
CA SER A 99 -1.78 -8.03 -4.75
C SER A 99 -2.79 -7.50 -5.79
N SER A 100 -3.57 -8.40 -6.41
CA SER A 100 -4.51 -8.09 -7.51
C SER A 100 -3.86 -7.41 -8.72
N VAL A 101 -2.56 -7.66 -8.94
CA VAL A 101 -1.80 -7.22 -10.10
C VAL A 101 -1.58 -8.40 -11.04
N GLN A 102 -1.76 -8.18 -12.33
CA GLN A 102 -1.51 -9.20 -13.36
C GLN A 102 -0.07 -9.13 -13.88
N GLY A 103 0.46 -10.28 -14.30
CA GLY A 103 1.74 -10.39 -14.97
C GLY A 103 2.91 -10.74 -14.05
N LYS A 104 4.08 -10.94 -14.68
CA LYS A 104 5.29 -11.52 -14.08
C LYS A 104 6.38 -10.50 -13.72
N VAL A 105 6.15 -9.21 -13.96
CA VAL A 105 7.14 -8.17 -13.67
C VAL A 105 7.30 -8.04 -12.15
N PRO A 106 8.51 -8.21 -11.58
CA PRO A 106 8.73 -8.12 -10.14
C PRO A 106 8.24 -6.80 -9.55
N SER A 107 7.34 -6.89 -8.57
CA SER A 107 6.94 -5.74 -7.75
C SER A 107 8.00 -5.46 -6.68
N GLY A 108 8.02 -4.25 -6.13
CA GLY A 108 8.92 -3.95 -5.02
C GLY A 108 8.57 -4.71 -3.75
N TYR A 109 7.32 -5.15 -3.59
CA TYR A 109 6.94 -6.09 -2.54
C TYR A 109 7.65 -7.44 -2.69
N PHE A 110 7.70 -8.01 -3.90
CA PHE A 110 8.46 -9.22 -4.18
C PHE A 110 9.95 -9.03 -3.89
N ASN A 111 10.53 -7.91 -4.33
CA ASN A 111 11.94 -7.61 -4.07
C ASN A 111 12.23 -7.48 -2.56
N ALA A 112 11.37 -6.77 -1.83
CA ALA A 112 11.52 -6.60 -0.39
C ALA A 112 11.36 -7.91 0.38
N LEU A 113 10.45 -8.80 -0.04
CA LEU A 113 10.21 -10.08 0.63
C LEU A 113 11.43 -11.01 0.55
N PHE A 114 12.13 -11.03 -0.58
CA PHE A 114 13.29 -11.89 -0.81
C PHE A 114 14.65 -11.19 -0.68
N GLY A 115 14.67 -9.89 -0.37
CA GLY A 115 15.90 -9.11 -0.23
C GLY A 115 16.65 -8.92 -1.55
N LEU A 116 15.93 -8.80 -2.66
CA LEU A 116 16.48 -8.64 -4.01
C LEU A 116 16.85 -7.19 -4.31
N SER A 117 17.75 -6.99 -5.28
CA SER A 117 18.28 -5.67 -5.62
C SER A 117 17.28 -4.80 -6.38
N GLY A 118 16.35 -5.42 -7.12
CA GLY A 118 15.46 -4.75 -8.06
C GLY A 118 16.01 -4.72 -9.49
N SER A 119 17.27 -5.11 -9.71
CA SER A 119 17.79 -5.43 -11.06
C SER A 119 17.24 -6.79 -11.49
N TRP A 120 16.00 -6.79 -11.97
CA TRP A 120 15.24 -8.04 -12.19
C TRP A 120 15.98 -9.07 -13.05
N LEU A 121 16.79 -8.62 -14.03
CA LEU A 121 17.52 -9.52 -14.92
C LEU A 121 18.68 -10.22 -14.20
N ASP A 122 19.38 -9.51 -13.33
CA ASP A 122 20.50 -10.07 -12.57
C ASP A 122 19.96 -10.91 -11.40
N ASP A 123 18.97 -10.39 -10.68
CA ASP A 123 18.28 -11.11 -9.61
C ASP A 123 17.70 -12.45 -10.12
N ALA A 124 17.12 -12.47 -11.33
CA ALA A 124 16.60 -13.70 -11.93
C ALA A 124 17.68 -14.71 -12.34
N LYS A 125 18.87 -14.25 -12.76
CA LYS A 125 20.00 -15.13 -13.10
C LYS A 125 20.62 -15.76 -11.86
N ASP A 126 20.74 -14.97 -10.80
CA ASP A 126 21.37 -15.40 -9.54
C ASP A 126 20.43 -16.24 -8.68
N THR A 127 19.11 -16.17 -8.95
CA THR A 127 18.09 -16.91 -8.22
C THR A 127 17.71 -18.20 -8.93
N LYS A 128 18.10 -19.35 -8.36
CA LYS A 128 17.66 -20.67 -8.86
C LYS A 128 16.18 -20.94 -8.58
N CYS A 129 15.77 -20.72 -7.34
CA CYS A 129 14.41 -21.00 -6.87
C CYS A 129 14.11 -20.22 -5.59
N LEU A 130 12.85 -19.90 -5.39
CA LEU A 130 12.34 -19.16 -4.24
C LEU A 130 11.23 -19.96 -3.56
N ALA A 131 11.16 -19.85 -2.23
CA ALA A 131 10.05 -20.33 -1.44
C ALA A 131 9.91 -19.44 -0.20
N PHE A 132 8.68 -19.31 0.31
CA PHE A 132 8.44 -18.65 1.58
C PHE A 132 7.43 -19.44 2.42
N ASP A 133 7.60 -19.37 3.73
CA ASP A 133 6.68 -19.92 4.73
C ASP A 133 6.68 -18.95 5.92
N GLY A 134 5.54 -18.34 6.20
CA GLY A 134 5.43 -17.29 7.21
C GLY A 134 4.04 -17.19 7.79
N TYR A 135 3.96 -16.75 9.04
CA TYR A 135 2.72 -16.34 9.68
C TYR A 135 2.55 -14.83 9.56
N PHE A 136 1.40 -14.43 9.07
CA PHE A 136 1.01 -13.04 8.90
C PHE A 136 -0.17 -12.79 9.84
N VAL A 137 0.05 -11.85 10.76
CA VAL A 137 -0.93 -11.46 11.78
C VAL A 137 -1.35 -10.02 11.45
N SER A 138 -2.47 -9.87 10.75
CA SER A 138 -3.12 -8.58 10.62
C SER A 138 -3.88 -8.29 11.91
N LEU A 139 -3.77 -7.07 12.43
CA LEU A 139 -4.54 -6.64 13.61
C LEU A 139 -5.94 -6.16 13.20
N TYR A 140 -6.02 -5.44 12.08
CA TYR A 140 -7.23 -4.88 11.51
C TYR A 140 -6.99 -4.51 10.05
N ASN A 141 -8.05 -4.45 9.25
CA ASN A 141 -7.99 -4.09 7.83
C ASN A 141 -8.81 -2.83 7.58
N LEU A 142 -8.13 -1.71 7.36
CA LEU A 142 -8.75 -0.47 6.89
C LEU A 142 -8.84 -0.48 5.36
N HIS A 143 -10.02 -0.25 4.81
CA HIS A 143 -10.22 -0.20 3.37
C HIS A 143 -11.35 0.75 2.98
N LEU A 144 -11.33 1.21 1.73
CA LEU A 144 -12.41 2.02 1.18
C LEU A 144 -13.59 1.11 0.82
N ALA A 145 -14.73 1.31 1.47
CA ALA A 145 -15.94 0.53 1.27
C ALA A 145 -16.86 1.10 0.16
N THR A 146 -16.60 2.33 -0.28
CA THR A 146 -17.38 2.98 -1.33
C THR A 146 -17.15 2.29 -2.67
N SER A 147 -18.24 1.87 -3.31
CA SER A 147 -18.22 1.33 -4.67
C SER A 147 -19.32 1.99 -5.51
N PRO A 148 -18.98 2.62 -6.65
CA PRO A 148 -17.64 2.79 -7.19
C PRO A 148 -16.82 3.88 -6.46
N LEU A 149 -15.49 3.76 -6.48
CA LEU A 149 -14.60 4.84 -6.06
C LEU A 149 -14.64 5.99 -7.07
N VAL A 150 -14.79 7.22 -6.59
CA VAL A 150 -14.84 8.42 -7.43
C VAL A 150 -13.49 9.12 -7.42
N LEU A 151 -12.80 9.18 -8.57
CA LEU A 151 -11.56 9.94 -8.71
C LEU A 151 -11.80 11.44 -8.57
N ARG A 152 -10.82 12.15 -8.01
CA ARG A 152 -10.81 13.62 -8.00
C ARG A 152 -10.66 14.18 -9.41
N ASP A 153 -11.25 15.34 -9.66
CA ASP A 153 -11.23 15.96 -10.99
C ASP A 153 -9.82 16.35 -11.46
N GLU A 154 -8.94 16.74 -10.53
CA GLU A 154 -7.53 17.00 -10.82
C GLU A 154 -6.82 15.74 -11.36
N VAL A 155 -7.13 14.56 -10.81
CA VAL A 155 -6.58 13.28 -11.28
C VAL A 155 -7.15 12.92 -12.64
N LYS A 156 -8.46 13.07 -12.85
CA LYS A 156 -9.10 12.81 -14.16
C LYS A 156 -8.50 13.68 -15.27
N LYS A 157 -8.22 14.96 -14.97
CA LYS A 157 -7.60 15.90 -15.92
C LYS A 157 -6.13 15.62 -16.20
N ALA A 158 -5.42 15.03 -15.23
CA ALA A 158 -4.01 14.67 -15.37
C ALA A 158 -3.80 13.43 -16.25
N VAL A 159 -4.82 12.58 -16.40
CA VAL A 159 -4.76 11.41 -17.29
C VAL A 159 -5.03 11.85 -18.73
N PRO A 160 -4.05 11.74 -19.65
CA PRO A 160 -4.26 12.09 -21.05
C PRO A 160 -5.26 11.12 -21.68
N SER A 161 -6.01 11.61 -22.68
CA SER A 161 -6.97 10.79 -23.41
C SER A 161 -6.31 9.79 -24.37
N ASN A 162 -5.02 9.96 -24.67
CA ASN A 162 -4.23 9.07 -25.51
C ASN A 162 -2.84 8.83 -24.90
N TRP A 163 -2.22 7.72 -25.31
CA TRP A 163 -0.85 7.40 -24.94
C TRP A 163 0.11 8.03 -25.95
N ASP A 164 0.60 9.24 -25.65
CA ASP A 164 1.70 9.88 -26.38
C ASP A 164 2.93 10.01 -25.46
N PRO A 165 3.94 9.11 -25.60
CA PRO A 165 5.14 9.13 -24.77
C PRO A 165 5.85 10.48 -24.71
N ASN A 166 5.89 11.22 -25.83
CA ASN A 166 6.60 12.51 -25.89
C ASN A 166 5.88 13.60 -25.07
N SER A 167 4.55 13.50 -24.95
CA SER A 167 3.76 14.39 -24.12
C SER A 167 3.87 14.06 -22.62
N LEU A 168 4.18 12.80 -22.29
CA LEU A 168 4.22 12.26 -20.93
C LEU A 168 5.61 12.30 -20.29
N SER A 169 6.68 12.44 -21.08
CA SER A 169 8.06 12.41 -20.60
C SER A 169 8.62 13.78 -20.17
N ARG A 170 7.77 14.78 -19.90
CA ARG A 170 8.19 16.16 -19.57
C ARG A 170 8.24 16.44 -18.08
#